data_AF-A0A2G4HN79-F1
#
_entry.id   AF-A0A2G4HN79-F1
#
_cell.length_a   1.000
_cell.length_b   1.000
_cell.length_c   1.000
_cell.angle_alpha   90.00
_cell.angle_beta   90.00
_cell.angle_gamma   90.00
#
_symmetry.space_group_name_H-M   'P 1'
#
loop_
_entity.id
_entity.type
_entity.pdbx_description
1 polymer ?
#
loop_
_entity_poly.entity_id
_entity_poly.type
_entity_poly.pdbx_seq_one_letter_code
_entity_poly.pdbx_strand_id
1 'polypeptide(L)' 'MRALLEQLPELQGRVLKMRYGIDVDEPMSLTGIGRILGMSRDRVRNLERDGLAGLRRLSECVAAYVAG' A
#
# COMPACT_ATOMS: atom_id res chain seq x y z
N MET A 1 -2.84 -8.57 7.39
CA MET A 1 -2.34 -7.29 6.82
C MET A 1 -1.06 -7.48 6.00
N ARG A 2 0.03 -7.97 6.59
CA ARG A 2 1.36 -8.10 5.95
C ARG A 2 1.35 -8.97 4.68
N ALA A 3 0.73 -10.15 4.73
CA ALA A 3 0.60 -11.06 3.58
C ALA A 3 -0.28 -10.53 2.43
N LEU A 4 -1.19 -9.58 2.70
CA LEU A 4 -2.01 -8.95 1.65
C LEU A 4 -1.24 -7.83 0.94
N LEU A 5 -0.37 -7.12 1.65
CA LEU A 5 0.50 -6.10 1.07
C LEU A 5 1.54 -6.72 0.13
N GLU A 6 1.98 -7.95 0.41
CA GLU A 6 2.90 -8.70 -0.46
C GLU A 6 2.26 -9.16 -1.77
N GLN A 7 0.92 -9.19 -1.85
CA GLN A 7 0.19 -9.50 -3.09
C GLN A 7 -0.07 -8.27 -3.97
N LEU A 8 0.24 -7.06 -3.47
CA LEU A 8 0.16 -5.85 -4.27
C LEU A 8 1.38 -5.71 -5.19
N PRO A 9 1.25 -4.96 -6.31
CA PRO A 9 2.40 -4.46 -7.03
C PRO A 9 3.42 -3.82 -6.09
N GLU A 10 4.69 -4.15 -6.26
CA GLU A 10 5.77 -3.84 -5.31
C GLU A 10 5.77 -2.37 -4.84
N LEU A 11 5.66 -1.43 -5.79
CA LEU A 11 5.64 -0.01 -5.47
C LEU A 11 4.41 0.43 -4.68
N GLN A 12 3.24 -0.16 -4.92
CA GLN A 12 2.02 0.14 -4.15
C GLN A 12 2.16 -0.39 -2.73
N GLY A 13 2.61 -1.64 -2.57
CA GLY A 13 2.90 -2.24 -1.27
C GLY A 13 3.92 -1.42 -0.48
N ARG A 14 5.02 -1.01 -1.14
CA ARG A 14 6.08 -0.18 -0.55
C ARG A 14 5.55 1.20 -0.12
N VAL A 15 4.75 1.88 -0.94
CA VAL A 15 4.11 3.16 -0.56
C VAL A 15 3.21 3.00 0.66
N LEU A 16 2.37 1.97 0.71
CA LEU A 16 1.49 1.71 1.85
C LEU A 16 2.28 1.37 3.11
N LYS A 17 3.36 0.58 3.00
CA LYS A 17 4.24 0.27 4.13
C LYS A 17 4.84 1.52 4.76
N MET A 18 5.44 2.39 3.94
CA MET A 18 5.97 3.67 4.43
C MET A 18 4.88 4.61 4.95
N ARG A 19 3.69 4.63 4.33
CA ARG A 19 2.60 5.52 4.73
C ARG A 19 2.03 5.18 6.10
N TYR A 20 1.93 3.89 6.42
CA TYR A 20 1.25 3.40 7.61
C TYR A 20 2.21 2.87 8.68
N GLY A 21 3.52 3.04 8.53
CA GLY A 21 4.48 2.56 9.54
C GLY A 21 4.61 1.04 9.57
N ILE A 22 4.32 0.35 8.47
CA ILE A 22 4.39 -1.11 8.41
C ILE A 22 5.78 -1.49 7.95
N ASP A 23 6.51 -2.23 8.77
CA ASP A 23 7.91 -2.63 8.51
C ASP A 23 8.89 -1.45 8.46
N VAL A 24 8.49 -0.28 8.96
CA VAL A 24 9.32 0.92 9.08
C VAL A 24 9.09 1.54 10.47
N ASP A 25 10.08 2.30 10.98
CA ASP A 25 10.03 2.85 12.34
C ASP A 25 8.90 3.86 12.54
N GLU A 26 8.60 4.69 11.53
CA GLU A 26 7.55 5.71 11.61
C GLU A 26 6.78 5.90 10.28
N PRO A 27 5.48 6.20 10.34
CA PRO A 27 4.68 6.52 9.15
C PRO A 27 5.13 7.84 8.51
N MET A 28 5.10 7.89 7.18
CA MET A 28 5.61 9.00 6.40
C MET A 28 4.51 9.76 5.63
N SER A 29 4.75 11.05 5.37
CA SER A 29 3.89 11.85 4.48
C SER A 29 4.10 11.48 3.01
N LEU A 30 3.10 11.71 2.14
CA LEU A 30 3.23 11.48 0.69
C LEU A 30 4.42 12.24 0.08
N THR A 31 4.69 13.45 0.58
CA THR A 31 5.85 14.26 0.17
C THR A 31 7.16 13.61 0.59
N GLY A 32 7.26 13.12 1.84
CA GLY A 32 8.45 12.42 2.34
C GLY A 32 8.72 11.13 1.57
N ILE A 33 7.67 10.35 1.32
CA ILE A 33 7.75 9.14 0.50
C ILE A 33 8.19 9.46 -0.92
N GLY A 34 7.65 10.52 -1.53
CA GLY A 34 8.02 10.94 -2.88
C GLY A 34 9.51 11.30 -2.99
N ARG A 35 10.06 11.97 -1.97
CA ARG A 35 11.51 12.26 -1.89
C ARG A 35 12.34 10.99 -1.82
N ILE A 36 11.95 10.01 -0.98
CA ILE A 36 12.67 8.73 -0.84
C ILE A 36 12.63 7.90 -2.13
N LEU A 37 11.47 7.87 -2.79
CA LEU A 37 11.25 7.06 -3.98
C LEU A 37 11.62 7.76 -5.30
N GLY A 38 12.13 9.00 -5.25
CA GLY A 38 12.47 9.77 -6.44
C GLY A 38 11.28 10.06 -7.36
N MET A 39 10.10 10.31 -6.79
CA MET A 39 8.87 10.54 -7.56
C MET A 39 8.02 11.70 -7.01
N SER A 40 7.12 12.21 -7.84
CA SER A 40 6.21 13.29 -7.45
C SER A 40 5.21 12.82 -6.37
N ARG A 41 4.77 13.76 -5.52
CA ARG A 41 3.73 13.53 -4.51
C ARG A 41 2.46 12.94 -5.14
N ASP A 42 2.07 13.41 -6.33
CA ASP A 42 0.87 12.94 -7.00
C ASP A 42 1.01 11.50 -7.50
N ARG A 43 2.21 11.10 -7.95
CA ARG A 43 2.49 9.70 -8.27
C ARG A 43 2.39 8.81 -7.04
N VAL A 44 2.92 9.25 -5.89
CA VAL A 44 2.76 8.53 -4.62
C VAL A 44 1.29 8.41 -4.22
N ARG A 45 0.52 9.51 -4.34
CA ARG A 45 -0.92 9.52 -4.03
C ARG A 45 -1.70 8.53 -4.89
N ASN A 46 -1.38 8.45 -6.19
CA ASN A 46 -2.01 7.48 -7.08
C ASN A 46 -1.66 6.04 -6.67
N LEU A 47 -0.38 5.77 -6.36
CA LEU A 47 0.05 4.46 -5.88
C LEU A 47 -0.62 4.06 -4.56
N GLU A 48 -0.77 4.99 -3.61
CA GLU A 48 -1.51 4.78 -2.35
C GLU A 48 -2.96 4.41 -2.63
N ARG A 49 -3.66 5.21 -3.45
CA ARG A 49 -5.07 4.97 -3.81
C ARG A 49 -5.26 3.62 -4.49
N ASP A 50 -4.41 3.31 -5.46
CA ASP A 50 -4.51 2.07 -6.24
C ASP A 50 -4.17 0.85 -5.38
N GLY A 51 -3.19 0.97 -4.48
CA GLY A 51 -2.86 -0.06 -3.48
C GLY A 51 -4.01 -0.31 -2.50
N LEU A 52 -4.63 0.74 -1.96
CA LEU A 52 -5.81 0.61 -1.09
C LEU A 52 -6.99 -0.04 -1.81
N ALA A 53 -7.19 0.28 -3.09
CA ALA A 53 -8.21 -0.39 -3.90
C ALA A 53 -7.88 -1.87 -4.14
N GLY A 54 -6.60 -2.20 -4.36
CA GLY A 54 -6.12 -3.58 -4.44
C GLY A 54 -6.39 -4.37 -3.16
N LEU A 55 -6.08 -3.80 -1.99
CA LEU A 55 -6.33 -4.44 -0.70
C LEU A 55 -7.81 -4.74 -0.47
N ARG A 56 -8.71 -3.82 -0.82
CA ARG A 56 -10.15 -4.05 -0.71
C ARG A 56 -10.60 -5.27 -1.52
N ARG A 57 -10.18 -5.34 -2.79
CA ARG A 57 -10.51 -6.50 -3.66
C ARG A 57 -9.94 -7.82 -3.14
N LEU A 58 -8.70 -7.81 -2.66
CA LEU A 58 -8.07 -9.00 -2.07
C LEU A 58 -8.80 -9.44 -0.79
N SER A 59 -9.17 -8.48 0.07
CA SER A 59 -9.93 -8.75 1.29
C SER A 59 -11.31 -9.34 0.99
N GLU A 60 -12.00 -8.83 -0.03
CA GLU A 60 -13.29 -9.37 -0.49
C GLU A 60 -13.14 -10.80 -1.02
N CYS A 61 -12.09 -11.09 -1.80
CA CYS A 61 -11.81 -12.46 -2.26
C CYS A 61 -11.54 -13.42 -1.10
N VAL A 62 -10.72 -13.02 -0.12
CA VAL A 62 -10.44 -13.84 1.06
C VAL A 62 -11.70 -14.07 1.89
N ALA A 63 -12.52 -13.04 2.09
CA ALA A 63 -13.79 -13.16 2.81
C ALA A 63 -14.75 -14.12 2.09
N ALA A 64 -14.84 -14.05 0.77
CA ALA A 64 -15.66 -14.97 -0.04
C ALA A 64 -15.19 -16.43 0.06
N TYR A 65 -13.87 -16.68 0.14
CA TYR A 65 -13.32 -18.02 0.29
C TYR A 65 -13.57 -18.64 1.69
N VAL A 66 -13.58 -17.83 2.75
CA VAL A 66 -13.81 -18.30 4.13
C VAL A 66 -15.30 -18.54 4.43
N ALA A 67 -16.19 -17.89 3.67
CA ALA A 67 -17.64 -17.97 3.87
C ALA A 67 -18.34 -19.07 3.04
N GLY A 68 -17.62 -19.76 2.15
CA GLY A 68 -18.11 -20.89 1.34
C GLY A 68 -17.52 -22.21 1.81
#